data_AF-A0A4P6VQS0-F1
#
_entry.id   AF-A0A4P6VQS0-F1
#
_cell.length_a   1.000
_cell.length_b   1.000
_cell.length_c   1.000
_cell.angle_alpha   90.00
_cell.angle_beta   90.00
_cell.angle_gamma   90.00
#
_symmetry.space_group_name_H-M   'P 1'
#
loop_
_entity.id
_entity.type
_entity.pdbx_description
1 polymer ?
#
loop_
_entity_poly.entity_id
_entity_poly.type
_entity_poly.pdbx_seq_one_letter_code
_entity_poly.pdbx_strand_id
1 'polypeptide(L)'
;MAQAQIKAYDTDLEVMPDGSTFATLIEKAVDTDTQSKFNTLASAYSTVAADAQNPQYIPSDIAPSAYRLVKASYVVNNVKNYYNNNQSFRTKTANYVAAAFALSGRLIDINLTIKVFFADGSEAVFELTGIGQNGELDLELVSAKDIDNNDIPLTKEGYETGGEYSFARGGQNAIEEFLSAAARAGVPITTGSSGTGFKQKMVCDSNGRCTIILSPL
;
A
#
# COMPACT_ATOMS: atom_id res chain seq x y z
N MET A 1 -11.69 -24.60 -1.84
CA MET A 1 -10.54 -23.74 -2.21
C MET A 1 -9.49 -24.64 -2.81
N ALA A 2 -8.99 -24.34 -4.01
CA ALA A 2 -7.89 -25.11 -4.60
C ALA A 2 -6.65 -24.94 -3.72
N GLN A 3 -6.04 -26.04 -3.28
CA GLN A 3 -4.75 -25.98 -2.60
C GLN A 3 -3.71 -25.45 -3.59
N ALA A 4 -2.95 -24.43 -3.20
CA ALA A 4 -1.78 -24.05 -3.94
C ALA A 4 -0.85 -25.28 -4.07
N GLN A 5 -0.29 -25.51 -5.26
CA GLN A 5 0.65 -26.61 -5.51
C GLN A 5 1.93 -26.03 -6.07
N ILE A 6 3.07 -26.49 -5.54
CA ILE A 6 4.39 -26.21 -6.10
C ILE A 6 4.70 -27.27 -7.15
N LYS A 7 5.29 -26.84 -8.26
CA LYS A 7 5.73 -27.74 -9.34
C LYS A 7 7.22 -27.56 -9.56
N ALA A 8 7.91 -28.66 -9.80
CA ALA A 8 9.30 -28.66 -10.22
C ALA A 8 9.39 -29.13 -11.67
N TYR A 9 10.29 -28.53 -12.42
CA TYR A 9 10.56 -28.88 -13.81
C TYR A 9 12.06 -28.99 -14.03
N ASP A 10 12.48 -29.99 -14.80
CA ASP A 10 13.80 -29.99 -15.42
C ASP A 10 13.67 -29.50 -16.85
N THR A 11 14.69 -28.77 -17.29
CA THR A 11 14.79 -28.29 -18.66
C THR A 11 15.89 -29.06 -19.35
N ASP A 12 15.50 -29.93 -20.28
CA ASP A 12 16.44 -30.59 -21.17
C ASP A 12 16.61 -29.74 -22.42
N LEU A 13 17.86 -29.34 -22.70
CA LEU A 13 18.22 -28.54 -23.87
C LEU A 13 18.90 -29.43 -24.90
N GLU A 14 18.31 -29.53 -26.09
CA GLU A 14 18.89 -30.25 -27.23
C GLU A 14 19.32 -29.24 -28.30
N VAL A 15 20.62 -29.27 -28.67
CA VAL A 15 21.17 -28.45 -29.75
C VAL A 15 21.07 -29.22 -31.06
N MET A 16 20.36 -28.66 -32.02
CA MET A 16 20.16 -29.24 -33.34
C MET A 16 21.38 -29.00 -34.25
N PRO A 17 21.57 -29.81 -35.30
CA PRO A 17 22.69 -29.66 -36.24
C PRO A 17 22.74 -28.30 -36.97
N ASP A 18 21.61 -27.60 -37.07
CA ASP A 18 21.50 -26.26 -37.66
C ASP A 18 21.83 -25.13 -36.67
N GLY A 19 22.20 -25.47 -35.43
CA GLY A 19 22.53 -24.53 -34.37
C GLY A 19 21.33 -24.01 -33.58
N SER A 20 20.09 -24.45 -33.89
CA SER A 20 18.91 -24.14 -33.07
C SER A 20 18.89 -24.97 -31.78
N THR A 21 18.14 -24.51 -30.76
CA THR A 21 17.95 -25.23 -29.49
C THR A 21 16.49 -25.53 -29.24
N PHE A 22 16.18 -26.79 -28.91
CA PHE A 22 14.90 -27.21 -28.35
C PHE A 22 15.01 -27.33 -26.83
N ALA A 23 14.02 -26.79 -26.12
CA ALA A 23 13.89 -26.95 -24.68
C ALA A 23 12.68 -27.84 -24.39
N THR A 24 12.88 -28.96 -23.71
CA THR A 24 11.81 -29.80 -23.18
C THR A 24 11.69 -29.59 -21.69
N LEU A 25 10.48 -29.28 -21.21
CA LEU A 25 10.18 -29.18 -19.78
C LEU A 25 9.60 -30.51 -19.31
N ILE A 26 10.28 -31.16 -18.37
CA ILE A 26 9.85 -32.42 -17.75
C ILE A 26 9.42 -32.11 -16.32
N GLU A 27 8.13 -32.29 -16.00
CA GLU A 27 7.63 -32.14 -14.64
C GLU A 27 8.23 -33.23 -13.74
N LYS A 28 8.85 -32.83 -12.63
CA LYS A 28 9.39 -33.74 -11.61
C LYS A 28 8.59 -33.67 -10.33
N ALA A 29 8.61 -34.79 -9.59
CA ALA A 29 8.06 -34.83 -8.24
C ALA A 29 8.83 -33.87 -7.34
N VAL A 30 8.10 -33.05 -6.59
CA VAL A 30 8.65 -32.21 -5.54
C VAL A 30 8.93 -33.09 -4.32
N ASP A 31 10.11 -32.96 -3.72
CA ASP A 31 10.46 -33.71 -2.52
C ASP A 31 9.58 -33.29 -1.33
N THR A 32 9.43 -34.19 -0.36
CA THR A 32 8.50 -33.99 0.77
C THR A 32 8.87 -32.78 1.64
N ASP A 33 10.15 -32.46 1.79
CA ASP A 33 10.61 -31.32 2.59
C ASP A 33 10.23 -29.99 1.91
N THR A 34 10.50 -29.88 0.60
CA THR A 34 10.10 -28.71 -0.20
C THR A 34 8.58 -28.53 -0.21
N GLN A 35 7.81 -29.60 -0.40
CA GLN A 35 6.35 -29.53 -0.36
C GLN A 35 5.83 -29.10 1.03
N SER A 36 6.44 -29.59 2.11
CA SER A 36 6.10 -29.20 3.48
C SER A 36 6.35 -27.71 3.73
N LYS A 37 7.54 -27.20 3.36
CA LYS A 37 7.90 -25.78 3.46
C LYS A 37 6.96 -24.89 2.64
N PHE A 38 6.59 -25.32 1.44
CA PHE A 38 5.62 -24.60 0.61
C PHE A 38 4.23 -24.54 1.26
N ASN A 39 3.75 -25.65 1.84
CA ASN A 39 2.47 -25.69 2.54
C ASN A 39 2.46 -24.77 3.78
N THR A 40 3.58 -24.72 4.52
CA THR A 40 3.77 -23.77 5.64
C THR A 40 3.71 -22.32 5.15
N LEU A 41 4.42 -22.00 4.06
CA LEU A 41 4.39 -20.67 3.46
C LEU A 41 2.98 -20.27 3.00
N ALA A 42 2.29 -21.14 2.28
CA ALA A 42 0.93 -20.89 1.79
C ALA A 42 -0.07 -20.66 2.94
N SER A 43 0.08 -21.41 4.03
CA SER A 43 -0.75 -21.27 5.23
C SER A 43 -0.46 -19.96 5.97
N ALA A 44 0.82 -19.62 6.12
CA ALA A 44 1.25 -18.37 6.76
C ALA A 44 0.81 -17.14 5.95
N TYR A 45 0.97 -17.19 4.63
CA TYR A 45 0.47 -16.15 3.72
C TYR A 45 -1.03 -15.97 3.87
N SER A 46 -1.80 -17.06 3.81
CA SER A 46 -3.27 -17.00 3.93
C SER A 46 -3.71 -16.38 5.26
N THR A 47 -2.99 -16.68 6.35
CA THR A 47 -3.25 -16.13 7.68
C THR A 47 -2.98 -14.63 7.75
N VAL A 48 -1.84 -14.18 7.20
CA VAL A 48 -1.46 -12.77 7.18
C VAL A 48 -2.35 -11.96 6.23
N ALA A 49 -2.63 -12.49 5.04
CA ALA A 49 -3.49 -11.84 4.06
C ALA A 49 -4.91 -11.65 4.59
N ALA A 50 -5.46 -12.66 5.29
CA ALA A 50 -6.75 -12.52 5.95
C ALA A 50 -6.73 -11.44 7.05
N ASP A 51 -5.64 -11.35 7.83
CA ASP A 51 -5.52 -10.34 8.88
C ASP A 51 -5.33 -8.93 8.31
N ALA A 52 -4.60 -8.80 7.20
CA ALA A 52 -4.41 -7.54 6.48
C ALA A 52 -5.71 -7.02 5.84
N GLN A 53 -6.67 -7.91 5.56
CA GLN A 53 -8.01 -7.54 5.09
C GLN A 53 -8.97 -7.12 6.20
N ASN A 54 -8.66 -7.44 7.47
CA ASN A 54 -9.49 -6.98 8.58
C ASN A 54 -9.35 -5.46 8.71
N PRO A 55 -10.46 -4.69 8.73
CA PRO A 55 -10.38 -3.24 8.85
C PRO A 55 -9.61 -2.82 10.11
N GLN A 56 -8.48 -2.15 9.92
CA GLN A 56 -7.67 -1.62 11.00
C GLN A 56 -7.96 -0.13 11.16
N TYR A 57 -8.67 0.22 12.23
CA TYR A 57 -8.96 1.61 12.54
C TYR A 57 -7.82 2.23 13.32
N ILE A 58 -7.31 3.35 12.81
CA ILE A 58 -6.33 4.19 13.49
C ILE A 58 -7.07 5.11 14.46
N PRO A 59 -6.73 5.08 15.76
CA PRO A 59 -7.27 6.01 16.74
C PRO A 59 -7.03 7.48 16.33
N SER A 60 -8.01 8.34 16.58
CA SER A 60 -7.97 9.74 16.14
C SER A 60 -6.89 10.57 16.83
N ASP A 61 -6.42 10.15 18.00
CA ASP A 61 -5.28 10.72 18.72
C ASP A 61 -3.93 10.40 18.05
N ILE A 62 -3.85 9.31 17.28
CA ILE A 62 -2.68 8.94 16.47
C ILE A 62 -2.71 9.70 15.14
N ALA A 63 -3.84 9.60 14.44
CA ALA A 63 -4.09 10.32 13.21
C ALA A 63 -5.60 10.41 12.99
N PRO A 64 -6.21 11.60 12.94
CA PRO A 64 -7.64 11.75 12.68
C PRO A 64 -8.04 11.48 11.22
N SER A 65 -7.08 11.59 10.29
CA SER A 65 -7.31 11.52 8.83
C SER A 65 -6.07 11.05 8.08
N ALA A 66 -6.25 10.38 6.94
CA ALA A 66 -5.20 10.03 5.99
C ALA A 66 -4.46 11.25 5.44
N TYR A 67 -5.11 12.42 5.34
CA TYR A 67 -4.45 13.67 4.96
C TYR A 67 -3.27 14.01 5.87
N ARG A 68 -3.33 13.61 7.15
CA ARG A 68 -2.29 13.86 8.14
C ARG A 68 -1.00 13.09 7.87
N LEU A 69 -1.00 12.11 6.97
CA LEU A 69 0.18 11.35 6.60
C LEU A 69 1.06 12.09 5.58
N VAL A 70 0.49 13.00 4.80
CA VAL A 70 1.18 13.69 3.71
C VAL A 70 2.36 14.51 4.24
N LYS A 71 3.57 14.10 3.83
CA LYS A 71 4.87 14.68 4.24
C LYS A 71 5.06 14.82 5.75
N ALA A 72 4.34 14.02 6.55
CA ALA A 72 4.40 14.05 8.00
C ALA A 72 4.99 12.73 8.52
N SER A 73 6.31 12.58 8.42
CA SER A 73 7.01 11.35 8.82
C SER A 73 6.72 10.94 10.27
N TYR A 74 6.54 11.90 11.17
CA TYR A 74 6.18 11.62 12.57
C TYR A 74 4.79 10.96 12.70
N VAL A 75 3.79 11.38 11.93
CA VAL A 75 2.44 10.77 11.95
C VAL A 75 2.50 9.38 11.34
N VAL A 76 3.19 9.25 10.21
CA VAL A 76 3.44 7.96 9.57
C VAL A 76 4.10 6.98 10.56
N ASN A 77 5.12 7.43 11.31
CA ASN A 77 5.78 6.62 12.33
C ASN A 77 4.84 6.26 13.49
N ASN A 78 3.96 7.16 13.92
CA ASN A 78 2.98 6.86 14.95
C ASN A 78 1.98 5.77 14.50
N VAL A 79 1.53 5.82 13.24
CA VAL A 79 0.68 4.78 12.65
C VAL A 79 1.42 3.45 12.55
N LYS A 80 2.69 3.47 12.11
CA LYS A 80 3.55 2.28 12.10
C LYS A 80 3.72 1.68 13.49
N ASN A 81 3.97 2.51 14.50
CA ASN A 81 4.16 2.07 15.88
C ASN A 81 2.88 1.45 16.45
N TYR A 82 1.72 2.07 16.21
CA TYR A 82 0.42 1.50 16.57
C TYR A 82 0.27 0.08 16.01
N TYR A 83 0.67 -0.09 14.75
CA TYR A 83 0.61 -1.36 14.07
C TYR A 83 1.62 -2.39 14.59
N ASN A 84 2.87 -1.98 14.80
CA ASN A 84 3.95 -2.81 15.33
C ASN A 84 3.72 -3.25 16.78
N ASN A 85 2.92 -2.49 17.53
CA ASN A 85 2.48 -2.84 18.88
C ASN A 85 1.36 -3.91 18.89
N ASN A 86 0.76 -4.22 17.73
CA ASN A 86 -0.17 -5.33 17.60
C ASN A 86 0.61 -6.66 17.47
N GLN A 87 0.89 -7.30 18.61
CA GLN A 87 1.69 -8.52 18.67
C GLN A 87 1.16 -9.66 17.78
N SER A 88 -0.16 -9.77 17.61
CA SER A 88 -0.78 -10.81 16.78
C SER A 88 -0.40 -10.65 15.31
N PHE A 89 -0.60 -9.45 14.75
CA PHE A 89 -0.29 -9.20 13.34
C PHE A 89 1.21 -9.35 13.07
N ARG A 90 2.05 -8.79 13.94
CA ARG A 90 3.51 -8.88 13.84
C ARG A 90 3.99 -10.33 13.84
N THR A 91 3.44 -11.16 14.73
CA THR A 91 3.79 -12.59 14.82
C THR A 91 3.38 -13.35 13.55
N LYS A 92 2.17 -13.11 13.04
CA LYS A 92 1.71 -13.73 11.78
C LYS A 92 2.63 -13.36 10.62
N THR A 93 2.99 -12.09 10.52
CA THR A 93 3.86 -11.57 9.45
C THR A 93 5.29 -12.13 9.56
N ALA A 94 5.86 -12.17 10.77
CA ALA A 94 7.15 -12.79 11.01
C ALA A 94 7.16 -14.28 10.64
N ASN A 95 6.07 -15.01 10.94
CA ASN A 95 5.92 -16.41 10.55
C ASN A 95 5.88 -16.59 9.03
N TYR A 96 5.18 -15.71 8.31
CA TYR A 96 5.16 -15.71 6.85
C TYR A 96 6.56 -15.48 6.26
N VAL A 97 7.29 -14.48 6.75
CA VAL A 97 8.65 -14.19 6.28
C VAL A 97 9.62 -15.32 6.61
N ALA A 98 9.53 -15.89 7.81
CA ALA A 98 10.34 -17.05 8.19
C ALA A 98 10.06 -18.27 7.29
N ALA A 99 8.79 -18.52 6.95
CA ALA A 99 8.42 -19.60 6.03
C ALA A 99 8.93 -19.35 4.60
N ALA A 100 8.88 -18.10 4.14
CA ALA A 100 9.39 -17.71 2.83
C ALA A 100 10.92 -17.91 2.73
N PHE A 101 11.63 -17.52 3.79
CA PHE A 101 13.07 -17.72 3.90
C PHE A 101 13.43 -19.22 3.98
N ALA A 102 12.69 -20.02 4.75
CA ALA A 102 12.93 -21.45 4.87
C ALA A 102 12.74 -22.22 3.55
N LEU A 103 11.83 -21.76 2.68
CA LEU A 103 11.61 -22.35 1.36
C LEU A 103 12.67 -21.93 0.33
N SER A 104 13.00 -20.64 0.27
CA SER A 104 13.80 -20.10 -0.84
C SER A 104 15.27 -19.81 -0.49
N GLY A 105 15.64 -19.87 0.80
CA GLY A 105 16.95 -19.49 1.30
C GLY A 105 17.26 -17.98 1.21
N ARG A 106 16.29 -17.16 0.79
CA ARG A 106 16.40 -15.71 0.65
C ARG A 106 15.10 -15.02 1.03
N LEU A 107 15.14 -13.72 1.26
CA LEU A 107 13.91 -12.93 1.32
C LEU A 107 13.37 -12.80 -0.10
N ILE A 108 12.19 -13.35 -0.33
CA ILE A 108 11.42 -13.12 -1.56
C ILE A 108 10.75 -11.75 -1.49
N ASP A 109 10.40 -11.18 -2.64
CA ASP A 109 9.69 -9.92 -2.72
C ASP A 109 8.31 -10.06 -2.03
N ILE A 110 8.12 -9.35 -0.92
CA ILE A 110 6.91 -9.45 -0.09
C ILE A 110 5.91 -8.40 -0.57
N ASN A 111 5.02 -8.79 -1.49
CA ASN A 111 3.93 -7.91 -1.91
C ASN A 111 2.74 -8.04 -0.96
N LEU A 112 2.90 -7.57 0.28
CA LEU A 112 1.83 -7.50 1.26
C LEU A 112 1.43 -6.05 1.48
N THR A 113 0.17 -5.73 1.21
CA THR A 113 -0.41 -4.42 1.48
C THR A 113 -1.38 -4.49 2.66
N ILE A 114 -1.40 -3.41 3.43
CA ILE A 114 -2.16 -3.25 4.66
C ILE A 114 -3.00 -2.01 4.50
N LYS A 115 -4.32 -2.19 4.50
CA LYS A 115 -5.26 -1.07 4.45
C LYS A 115 -5.65 -0.65 5.86
N VAL A 116 -5.52 0.64 6.15
CA VAL A 116 -5.93 1.25 7.41
C VAL A 116 -6.99 2.30 7.18
N PHE A 117 -7.88 2.48 8.15
CA PHE A 117 -9.02 3.39 8.12
C PHE A 117 -8.91 4.42 9.23
N PHE A 118 -9.34 5.66 8.96
CA PHE A 118 -9.28 6.76 9.91
C PHE A 118 -10.68 7.19 10.36
N ALA A 119 -10.74 7.98 11.43
CA ALA A 119 -12.00 8.40 12.04
C ALA A 119 -12.86 9.29 11.13
N ASP A 120 -12.24 10.03 10.21
CA ASP A 120 -12.93 10.85 9.21
C ASP A 120 -13.43 10.05 7.99
N GLY A 121 -13.25 8.72 7.97
CA GLY A 121 -13.66 7.84 6.89
C GLY A 121 -12.67 7.74 5.73
N SER A 122 -11.53 8.44 5.80
CA SER A 122 -10.43 8.25 4.85
C SER A 122 -9.70 6.92 5.09
N GLU A 123 -8.95 6.47 4.09
CA GLU A 123 -8.15 5.25 4.14
C GLU A 123 -6.72 5.47 3.62
N ALA A 124 -5.78 4.65 4.09
CA ALA A 124 -4.42 4.60 3.58
C ALA A 124 -3.99 3.15 3.36
N VAL A 125 -3.13 2.94 2.38
CA VAL A 125 -2.52 1.65 2.09
C VAL A 125 -1.03 1.75 2.37
N PHE A 126 -0.55 0.80 3.18
CA PHE A 126 0.85 0.60 3.47
C PHE A 126 1.35 -0.68 2.83
N GLU A 127 2.55 -0.66 2.26
CA GLU A 127 3.25 -1.84 1.77
C GLU A 127 4.27 -2.31 2.81
N LEU A 128 4.37 -3.62 3.03
CA LEU A 128 5.41 -4.21 3.85
C LEU A 128 6.70 -4.33 3.03
N THR A 129 7.68 -3.48 3.30
CA THR A 129 8.95 -3.45 2.57
C THR A 129 10.07 -4.22 3.27
N GLY A 130 9.88 -4.60 4.53
CA GLY A 130 10.87 -5.33 5.29
C GLY A 130 10.46 -5.71 6.71
N ILE A 131 11.35 -6.41 7.39
CA ILE A 131 11.25 -6.69 8.83
C ILE A 131 12.60 -6.35 9.46
N GLY A 132 12.57 -5.44 10.43
CA GLY A 132 13.73 -5.03 11.21
C GLY A 132 14.23 -6.12 12.16
N GLN A 133 15.41 -5.91 12.75
CA GLN A 133 16.09 -6.91 13.59
C GLN A 133 15.27 -7.36 14.82
N ASN A 134 14.38 -6.50 15.32
CA ASN A 134 13.51 -6.80 16.47
C ASN A 134 12.14 -7.37 16.06
N GLY A 135 11.95 -7.74 14.80
CA GLY A 135 10.68 -8.18 14.25
C GLY A 135 9.69 -7.04 13.98
N GLU A 136 10.13 -5.78 14.05
CA GLU A 136 9.35 -4.61 13.67
C GLU A 136 9.11 -4.63 12.15
N LEU A 137 7.88 -4.32 11.74
CA LEU A 137 7.52 -4.28 10.33
C LEU A 137 7.93 -2.93 9.74
N ASP A 138 8.70 -2.99 8.66
CA ASP A 138 9.01 -1.82 7.84
C ASP A 138 7.87 -1.62 6.85
N LEU A 139 7.08 -0.58 7.09
CA LEU A 139 5.94 -0.23 6.27
C LEU A 139 6.24 1.02 5.44
N GLU A 140 5.76 1.08 4.21
CA GLU A 140 5.83 2.26 3.35
C GLU A 140 4.43 2.71 2.97
N LEU A 141 4.13 4.01 3.11
CA LEU A 141 2.85 4.55 2.67
C LEU A 141 2.84 4.62 1.15
N VAL A 142 1.95 3.85 0.51
CA VAL A 142 1.88 3.77 -0.95
C VAL A 142 0.74 4.59 -1.53
N SER A 143 -0.40 4.66 -0.85
CA SER A 143 -1.54 5.46 -1.31
C SER A 143 -2.46 5.85 -0.15
N ALA A 144 -3.27 6.87 -0.39
CA ALA A 144 -4.30 7.32 0.53
C ALA A 144 -5.50 7.85 -0.25
N LYS A 145 -6.68 7.67 0.31
CA LYS A 145 -7.95 8.15 -0.23
C LYS A 145 -8.77 8.82 0.85
N ASP A 146 -9.47 9.89 0.51
CA ASP A 146 -10.39 10.52 1.45
C ASP A 146 -11.74 9.79 1.52
N ILE A 147 -12.63 10.28 2.39
CA ILE A 147 -13.99 9.75 2.53
C ILE A 147 -14.77 9.82 1.21
N ASP A 148 -14.45 10.75 0.31
CA ASP A 148 -15.08 10.94 -0.98
C ASP A 148 -14.48 10.06 -2.09
N ASN A 149 -13.50 9.22 -1.77
CA ASN A 149 -12.73 8.38 -2.70
C ASN A 149 -11.88 9.19 -3.69
N ASN A 150 -11.49 10.42 -3.33
CA ASN A 150 -10.42 11.10 -4.05
C ASN A 150 -9.07 10.52 -3.64
N ASP A 151 -8.16 10.37 -4.59
CA ASP A 151 -6.77 10.03 -4.28
C ASP A 151 -6.09 11.25 -3.62
N ILE A 152 -5.47 11.02 -2.46
CA ILE A 152 -4.73 12.05 -1.73
C ILE A 152 -3.28 12.03 -2.23
N PRO A 153 -2.79 13.08 -2.90
CA PRO A 153 -1.42 13.11 -3.36
C PRO A 153 -0.43 13.10 -2.19
N LEU A 154 0.60 12.25 -2.29
CA LEU A 154 1.64 12.11 -1.24
C LEU A 154 2.89 12.95 -1.53
N THR A 155 3.02 13.44 -2.76
CA THR A 155 4.16 14.23 -3.24
C THR A 155 3.71 15.58 -3.78
N LYS A 156 4.69 16.48 -3.96
CA LYS A 156 4.47 17.81 -4.53
C LYS A 156 3.92 17.70 -5.96
N GLU A 157 4.53 16.85 -6.76
CA GLU A 157 4.20 16.63 -8.18
C GLU A 157 2.77 16.09 -8.33
N GLY A 158 2.32 15.25 -7.40
CA GLY A 158 0.95 14.75 -7.39
C GLY A 158 -0.09 15.86 -7.16
N TYR A 159 0.22 16.86 -6.33
CA TYR A 159 -0.61 18.05 -6.21
C TYR A 159 -0.50 18.98 -7.44
N GLU A 160 0.69 19.15 -8.01
CA GLU A 160 0.89 20.04 -9.16
C GLU A 160 0.28 19.52 -10.47
N THR A 161 0.14 18.20 -10.62
CA THR A 161 -0.50 17.57 -11.79
C THR A 161 -1.97 18.00 -11.96
N GLY A 162 -2.60 18.47 -10.88
CA GLY A 162 -4.01 18.84 -10.89
C GLY A 162 -4.93 17.63 -10.84
N GLY A 163 -6.24 17.89 -10.75
CA GLY A 163 -7.25 16.83 -10.66
C GLY A 163 -8.64 17.39 -10.37
N GLU A 164 -9.64 16.52 -10.48
CA GLU A 164 -10.98 16.76 -9.96
C GLU A 164 -11.13 16.08 -8.61
N TYR A 165 -11.58 16.83 -7.62
CA TYR A 165 -11.82 16.38 -6.25
C TYR A 165 -13.28 16.62 -5.88
N SER A 166 -13.93 15.63 -5.28
CA SER A 166 -15.28 15.76 -4.73
C SER A 166 -15.20 15.91 -3.22
N PHE A 167 -15.82 16.94 -2.65
CA PHE A 167 -15.92 17.07 -1.19
C PHE A 167 -17.38 16.97 -0.72
N ALA A 168 -18.13 16.06 -1.33
CA ALA A 168 -19.56 15.91 -1.09
C ALA A 168 -19.87 15.31 0.29
N ARG A 169 -19.09 14.31 0.72
CA ARG A 169 -19.23 13.65 2.03
C ARG A 169 -18.35 14.29 3.09
N GLY A 170 -17.11 14.64 2.74
CA GLY A 170 -16.15 15.24 3.67
C GLY A 170 -16.39 16.72 3.96
N GLY A 171 -17.10 17.42 3.07
CA GLY A 171 -17.49 18.82 3.24
C GLY A 171 -16.30 19.76 3.45
N GLN A 172 -16.52 20.82 4.22
CA GLN A 172 -15.51 21.86 4.48
C GLN A 172 -14.26 21.32 5.20
N ASN A 173 -14.41 20.36 6.11
CA ASN A 173 -13.29 19.79 6.85
C ASN A 173 -12.31 19.05 5.92
N ALA A 174 -12.83 18.29 4.94
CA ALA A 174 -11.98 17.61 3.96
C ALA A 174 -11.25 18.60 3.03
N ILE A 175 -11.88 19.72 2.68
CA ILE A 175 -11.23 20.81 1.94
C ILE A 175 -10.06 21.38 2.76
N GLU A 176 -10.28 21.67 4.04
CA GLU A 176 -9.25 22.22 4.92
C GLU A 176 -8.08 21.25 5.13
N GLU A 177 -8.37 19.96 5.32
CA GLU A 177 -7.33 18.93 5.41
C GLU A 177 -6.57 18.74 4.10
N PHE A 178 -7.25 18.80 2.95
CA PHE A 178 -6.62 18.77 1.62
C PHE A 178 -5.65 19.95 1.44
N LEU A 179 -6.09 21.17 1.73
CA LEU A 179 -5.26 22.38 1.64
C LEU A 179 -4.06 22.31 2.60
N SER A 180 -4.29 21.80 3.81
CA SER A 180 -3.26 21.60 4.83
C SER A 180 -2.23 20.55 4.39
N ALA A 181 -2.67 19.47 3.76
CA ALA A 181 -1.81 18.44 3.20
C ALA A 181 -0.98 18.95 2.01
N ALA A 182 -1.59 19.72 1.10
CA ALA A 182 -0.89 20.37 0.00
C ALA A 182 0.18 21.36 0.51
N ALA A 183 -0.14 22.15 1.55
CA ALA A 183 0.81 23.05 2.17
C ALA A 183 2.01 22.30 2.78
N ARG A 184 1.80 21.15 3.44
CA ARG A 184 2.89 20.26 3.90
C ARG A 184 3.72 19.70 2.75
N ALA A 185 3.11 19.45 1.60
CA ALA A 185 3.79 19.06 0.37
C ALA A 185 4.52 20.21 -0.34
N GLY A 186 4.41 21.45 0.17
CA GLY A 186 5.05 22.63 -0.42
C GLY A 186 4.29 23.23 -1.59
N VAL A 187 2.99 22.91 -1.74
CA VAL A 187 2.10 23.46 -2.76
C VAL A 187 1.09 24.41 -2.11
N PRO A 188 1.33 25.73 -2.14
CA PRO A 188 0.36 26.69 -1.64
C PRO A 188 -0.84 26.75 -2.60
N ILE A 189 -2.01 26.37 -2.10
CA ILE A 189 -3.27 26.41 -2.86
C ILE A 189 -4.09 27.61 -2.37
N THR A 190 -4.51 28.46 -3.31
CA THR A 190 -5.44 29.57 -3.03
C THR A 190 -6.87 29.19 -3.44
N THR A 191 -7.86 29.54 -2.61
CA THR A 191 -9.27 29.29 -2.91
C THR A 191 -9.83 30.40 -3.78
N GLY A 192 -10.14 30.10 -5.06
CA GLY A 192 -10.76 31.06 -5.97
C GLY A 192 -12.27 31.17 -5.78
N SER A 193 -12.92 30.04 -5.50
CA SER A 193 -14.32 29.92 -5.05
C SER A 193 -14.54 28.50 -4.52
N SER A 194 -14.78 28.34 -3.21
CA SER A 194 -15.06 27.05 -2.58
C SER A 194 -16.56 26.92 -2.31
N GLY A 195 -17.17 25.85 -2.80
CA GLY A 195 -18.56 25.49 -2.51
C GLY A 195 -18.66 24.02 -2.13
N THR A 196 -19.36 23.73 -1.03
CA THR A 196 -19.68 22.36 -0.63
C THR A 196 -20.73 21.77 -1.58
N GLY A 197 -20.54 20.51 -2.04
CA GLY A 197 -21.50 19.81 -2.90
C GLY A 197 -21.25 19.91 -4.42
N PHE A 198 -20.16 20.54 -4.84
CA PHE A 198 -19.72 20.55 -6.25
C PHE A 198 -18.38 19.83 -6.39
N LYS A 199 -18.11 19.30 -7.59
CA LYS A 199 -16.74 18.91 -7.94
C LYS A 199 -15.87 20.16 -7.98
N GLN A 200 -14.71 20.06 -7.36
CA GLN A 200 -13.71 21.10 -7.31
C GLN A 200 -12.55 20.68 -8.20
N LYS A 201 -12.18 21.53 -9.17
CA LYS A 201 -11.03 21.28 -10.03
C LYS A 201 -9.84 22.09 -9.52
N MET A 202 -8.73 21.42 -9.31
CA MET A 202 -7.46 22.08 -9.00
C MET A 202 -6.74 22.40 -10.31
N VAL A 203 -6.37 23.67 -10.47
CA VAL A 203 -5.62 24.18 -11.62
C VAL A 203 -4.37 24.89 -11.12
N CYS A 204 -3.20 24.41 -11.56
CA CYS A 204 -1.90 24.98 -11.22
C CYS A 204 -1.32 25.76 -12.42
N ASP A 205 -0.68 26.90 -12.14
CA ASP A 205 0.03 27.69 -13.14
C ASP A 205 1.48 27.22 -13.34
N SER A 206 2.18 27.80 -14.32
CA SER A 206 3.59 27.49 -14.59
C SER A 206 4.56 27.88 -13.46
N ASN A 207 4.08 28.59 -12.44
CA ASN A 207 4.87 29.00 -11.27
C ASN A 207 4.59 28.09 -10.05
N GLY A 208 3.82 27.01 -10.22
CA GLY A 208 3.46 26.09 -9.14
C GLY A 208 2.42 26.67 -8.18
N ARG A 209 1.69 27.73 -8.57
CA ARG A 209 0.57 28.26 -7.80
C ARG A 209 -0.71 27.57 -8.22
N CYS A 210 -1.37 26.93 -7.26
CA CYS A 210 -2.59 26.18 -7.51
C CYS A 210 -3.82 26.93 -7.01
N THR A 211 -4.91 26.81 -7.76
CA THR A 211 -6.20 27.39 -7.44
C THR A 211 -7.28 26.32 -7.48
N ILE A 212 -8.22 26.40 -6.55
CA ILE A 212 -9.45 25.60 -6.60
C ILE A 212 -10.54 26.43 -7.29
N ILE A 213 -11.08 25.86 -8.36
CA ILE A 213 -12.25 26.39 -9.07
C ILE A 213 -13.39 25.38 -9.02
N LEU A 214 -14.63 25.88 -9.09
CA LEU A 214 -15.81 25.03 -9.24
C LEU A 214 -15.79 24.39 -10.63
N SER A 215 -15.92 23.07 -10.68
CA SER A 215 -16.14 22.34 -11.93
C SER A 215 -17.66 22.14 -12.11
N PRO A 216 -18.24 22.47 -13.28
CA PRO A 216 -19.61 22.08 -13.58
C PRO A 216 -19.73 20.55 -13.55
N LEU A 217 -20.84 20.05 -12.99
CA LEU A 217 -21.16 18.61 -12.93
C LEU A 217 -21.31 18.00 -14.32
#